data_AF-A0A1F5B9H9-F1
#
_entry.id   AF-A0A1F5B9H9-F1
#
_cell.length_a   1.000
_cell.length_b   1.000
_cell.length_c   1.000
_cell.angle_alpha   90.00
_cell.angle_beta   90.00
_cell.angle_gamma   90.00
#
_symmetry.space_group_name_H-M   'P 1'
#
loop_
_entity.id
_entity.type
_entity.pdbx_description
1 polymer ?
#
loop_
_entity_poly.entity_id
_entity_poly.type
_entity_poly.pdbx_seq_one_letter_code
_entity_poly.pdbx_strand_id
1 'polypeptide(L)'
;MKKRSPIFIAIACLALAAALLAAETFIVKVKTSSLRSSPKFYASTVLAIKAGDRLEKVASQGDWIQVKNAAGATGWIHKSALEPKKFNLLASSTGVKSQATADEVALASKGFNKEVEASYRARNKGISFVWVDKMLLIKVPLNQELTFLKDGKLGDFGGAK
;
A
#
# COMPACT_ATOMS: atom_id res chain seq x y z
N MET A 1 16.51 -13.29 -53.66
CA MET A 1 16.92 -13.16 -52.25
C MET A 1 16.30 -11.87 -51.69
N LYS A 2 15.20 -11.98 -50.91
CA LYS A 2 14.44 -10.82 -50.41
C LYS A 2 15.23 -10.15 -49.27
N LYS A 3 15.79 -8.97 -49.52
CA LYS A 3 16.48 -8.13 -48.52
C LYS A 3 15.48 -7.78 -47.42
N ARG A 4 15.60 -8.38 -46.23
CA ARG A 4 14.76 -8.07 -45.08
C ARG A 4 15.13 -6.66 -44.61
N SER A 5 14.21 -5.72 -44.80
CA SER A 5 14.44 -4.29 -44.55
C SER A 5 14.71 -4.05 -43.06
N PRO A 6 15.78 -3.31 -42.68
CA PRO A 6 16.15 -3.03 -41.29
C PRO A 6 15.10 -2.19 -40.53
N ILE A 7 14.16 -1.59 -41.26
CA ILE A 7 13.05 -0.79 -40.73
C ILE A 7 12.11 -1.63 -39.85
N PHE A 8 11.89 -2.90 -40.19
CA PHE A 8 11.04 -3.79 -39.37
C PHE A 8 11.66 -4.09 -38.00
N ILE A 9 12.99 -4.15 -37.91
CA ILE A 9 13.71 -4.36 -36.64
C ILE A 9 13.67 -3.10 -35.78
N ALA A 10 13.82 -1.91 -36.40
CA ALA A 10 13.73 -0.64 -35.70
C ALA A 10 12.34 -0.36 -35.11
N ILE A 11 11.26 -0.69 -35.85
CA ILE A 11 9.87 -0.55 -35.36
C ILE A 11 9.59 -1.55 -34.24
N ALA A 12 10.10 -2.79 -34.34
CA ALA A 12 9.97 -3.78 -33.26
C ALA A 12 10.72 -3.37 -31.99
N CYS A 13 11.93 -2.80 -32.11
CA CYS A 13 12.67 -2.27 -30.97
C CYS A 13 11.99 -1.05 -30.33
N LEU A 14 11.39 -0.17 -31.13
CA LEU A 14 10.66 1.00 -30.62
C LEU A 14 9.36 0.58 -29.90
N ALA A 15 8.65 -0.42 -30.42
CA ALA A 15 7.47 -0.98 -29.77
C ALA A 15 7.82 -1.70 -28.45
N LEU A 16 8.95 -2.41 -28.40
CA LEU A 16 9.43 -3.04 -27.17
C LEU A 16 9.87 -2.01 -26.11
N ALA A 17 10.48 -0.91 -26.54
CA ALA A 17 10.85 0.20 -25.64
C ALA A 17 9.62 0.91 -25.06
N ALA A 18 8.56 1.10 -25.85
CA ALA A 18 7.31 1.72 -25.40
C ALA A 18 6.57 0.88 -24.35
N ALA A 19 6.59 -0.45 -24.49
CA ALA A 19 5.98 -1.36 -23.50
C ALA A 19 6.67 -1.30 -22.13
N LEU A 20 7.98 -1.01 -22.09
CA LEU A 20 8.73 -0.87 -20.84
C LEU A 20 8.39 0.42 -20.07
N LEU A 21 7.94 1.48 -20.76
CA LEU A 21 7.58 2.76 -20.14
C LEU A 21 6.16 2.80 -19.54
N ALA A 22 5.31 1.81 -19.82
CA ALA A 22 3.92 1.78 -19.36
C ALA A 22 3.75 1.22 -17.92
N ALA A 23 4.85 0.90 -17.22
CA ALA A 23 4.79 0.38 -15.85
C ALA A 23 4.35 1.48 -14.86
N GLU A 24 3.10 1.41 -14.42
CA GLU A 24 2.57 2.28 -13.36
C GLU A 24 3.30 2.00 -12.05
N THR A 25 3.95 3.03 -11.50
CA THR A 25 4.68 2.96 -10.22
C THR A 25 3.81 3.51 -9.08
N PHE A 26 3.73 2.74 -8.00
CA PHE A 26 3.01 3.09 -6.77
C PHE A 26 3.99 3.29 -5.62
N ILE A 27 3.63 4.17 -4.69
CA ILE A 27 4.37 4.40 -3.45
C ILE A 27 3.51 3.91 -2.28
N VAL A 28 4.13 3.16 -1.37
CA VAL A 28 3.46 2.68 -0.15
C VAL A 28 3.27 3.86 0.82
N LYS A 29 2.01 4.09 1.23
CA LYS A 29 1.65 5.20 2.12
C LYS A 29 1.68 4.81 3.60
N VAL A 30 1.33 3.58 3.92
CA VAL A 30 1.15 3.14 5.32
C VAL A 30 2.47 2.77 5.98
N LYS A 31 2.62 3.12 7.28
CA LYS A 31 3.85 2.88 8.09
C LYS A 31 4.44 1.48 7.90
N THR A 32 3.58 0.47 7.91
CA THR A 32 3.93 -0.92 7.67
C THR A 32 2.77 -1.60 6.96
N SER A 33 3.02 -2.20 5.81
CA SER A 33 2.09 -3.13 5.15
C SER A 33 2.79 -4.44 4.85
N SER A 34 2.05 -5.36 4.27
CA SER A 34 2.56 -6.67 3.89
C SER A 34 2.01 -7.05 2.54
N LEU A 35 2.90 -7.45 1.64
CA LEU A 35 2.55 -8.13 0.42
C LEU A 35 1.95 -9.49 0.79
N ARG A 36 0.76 -9.75 0.28
CA ARG A 36 0.01 -10.99 0.49
C ARG A 36 0.27 -11.97 -0.66
N SER A 37 0.12 -13.26 -0.40
CA SER A 37 0.19 -14.30 -1.44
C SER A 37 -1.02 -14.30 -2.38
N SER A 38 -2.16 -13.81 -1.92
CA SER A 38 -3.42 -13.75 -2.68
C SER A 38 -4.20 -12.46 -2.33
N PRO A 39 -5.17 -12.03 -3.16
CA PRO A 39 -5.94 -10.80 -2.96
C PRO A 39 -6.98 -10.94 -1.82
N LYS A 40 -6.52 -11.27 -0.62
CA LYS A 40 -7.35 -11.51 0.57
C LYS A 40 -6.67 -10.98 1.84
N PHE A 41 -7.47 -10.43 2.76
CA PHE A 41 -6.97 -9.90 4.04
C PHE A 41 -6.53 -10.97 5.05
N TYR A 42 -6.77 -12.25 4.77
CA TYR A 42 -6.31 -13.38 5.58
C TYR A 42 -5.33 -14.28 4.80
N ALA A 43 -4.80 -13.79 3.67
CA ALA A 43 -3.74 -14.48 2.95
C ALA A 43 -2.41 -14.35 3.69
N SER A 44 -1.55 -15.36 3.55
CA SER A 44 -0.21 -15.36 4.12
C SER A 44 0.61 -14.18 3.62
N THR A 45 1.42 -13.62 4.52
CA THR A 45 2.36 -12.54 4.21
C THR A 45 3.56 -13.12 3.48
N VAL A 46 3.84 -12.58 2.29
CA VAL A 46 5.02 -12.89 1.47
C VAL A 46 6.19 -12.00 1.89
N LEU A 47 5.94 -10.70 2.08
CA LEU A 47 6.98 -9.73 2.40
C LEU A 47 6.40 -8.55 3.18
N ALA A 48 7.10 -8.09 4.23
CA ALA A 48 6.79 -6.84 4.90
C ALA A 48 7.37 -5.65 4.12
N ILE A 49 6.56 -4.62 3.91
CA ILE A 49 6.93 -3.39 3.18
C ILE A 49 6.70 -2.17 4.07
N LYS A 50 7.51 -1.14 3.86
CA LYS A 50 7.48 0.10 4.65
C LYS A 50 7.00 1.27 3.81
N ALA A 51 6.54 2.32 4.50
CA ALA A 51 6.20 3.57 3.84
C ALA A 51 7.40 4.11 3.02
N GLY A 52 7.12 4.56 1.81
CA GLY A 52 8.16 5.05 0.88
C GLY A 52 8.74 4.00 -0.07
N ASP A 53 8.46 2.71 0.13
CA ASP A 53 8.88 1.66 -0.80
C ASP A 53 8.22 1.88 -2.17
N ARG A 54 9.02 1.74 -3.24
CA ARG A 54 8.57 1.82 -4.62
C ARG A 54 8.16 0.45 -5.13
N LEU A 55 6.96 0.36 -5.65
CA LEU A 55 6.36 -0.86 -6.12
C LEU A 55 5.84 -0.68 -7.55
N GLU A 56 6.15 -1.61 -8.42
CA GLU A 56 5.67 -1.63 -9.80
C GLU A 56 4.38 -2.44 -9.86
N LYS A 57 3.32 -1.91 -10.49
CA LYS A 57 2.09 -2.65 -10.70
C LYS A 57 2.29 -3.72 -11.78
N VAL A 58 1.92 -4.95 -11.45
CA VAL A 58 1.92 -6.10 -12.35
C VAL A 58 0.50 -6.39 -12.85
N ALA A 59 -0.46 -6.42 -11.94
CA ALA A 59 -1.86 -6.71 -12.25
C ALA A 59 -2.80 -6.07 -11.23
N SER A 60 -4.10 -6.08 -11.51
CA SER A 60 -5.14 -5.66 -10.57
C SER A 60 -6.32 -6.61 -10.60
N GLN A 61 -6.85 -6.94 -9.42
CA GLN A 61 -8.02 -7.79 -9.25
C GLN A 61 -8.95 -7.15 -8.21
N GLY A 62 -10.04 -6.55 -8.67
CA GLY A 62 -10.93 -5.76 -7.82
C GLY A 62 -10.17 -4.64 -7.11
N ASP A 63 -10.19 -4.65 -5.78
CA ASP A 63 -9.51 -3.66 -4.95
C ASP A 63 -8.06 -4.04 -4.59
N TRP A 64 -7.55 -5.12 -5.16
CA TRP A 64 -6.21 -5.61 -4.95
C TRP A 64 -5.32 -5.33 -6.15
N ILE A 65 -4.08 -4.95 -5.86
CA ILE A 65 -3.07 -4.66 -6.86
C ILE A 65 -1.93 -5.64 -6.62
N GLN A 66 -1.61 -6.43 -7.64
CA GLN A 66 -0.40 -7.24 -7.64
C GLN A 66 0.77 -6.32 -7.98
N VAL A 67 1.79 -6.33 -7.15
CA VAL A 67 2.93 -5.46 -7.25
C VAL A 67 4.23 -6.24 -7.19
N LYS A 68 5.27 -5.68 -7.79
CA LYS A 68 6.65 -6.19 -7.79
C LYS A 68 7.56 -5.17 -7.13
N ASN A 69 8.42 -5.62 -6.22
CA ASN A 69 9.44 -4.76 -5.62
C ASN A 69 10.72 -4.72 -6.48
N ALA A 70 11.64 -3.81 -6.15
CA ALA A 70 12.93 -3.69 -6.84
C ALA A 70 13.79 -4.97 -6.76
N ALA A 71 13.61 -5.79 -5.72
CA ALA A 71 14.29 -7.07 -5.55
C ALA A 71 13.65 -8.22 -6.37
N GLY A 72 12.55 -7.94 -7.09
CA GLY A 72 11.86 -8.91 -7.93
C GLY A 72 10.77 -9.74 -7.24
N ALA A 73 10.56 -9.57 -5.93
CA ALA A 73 9.48 -10.24 -5.20
C ALA A 73 8.12 -9.68 -5.60
N THR A 74 7.16 -10.57 -5.81
CA THR A 74 5.78 -10.23 -6.21
C THR A 74 4.79 -10.58 -5.11
N GLY A 75 3.72 -9.81 -5.01
CA GLY A 75 2.62 -10.10 -4.10
C GLY A 75 1.46 -9.12 -4.26
N TRP A 76 0.39 -9.38 -3.52
CA TRP A 76 -0.84 -8.60 -3.57
C TRP A 76 -0.91 -7.58 -2.43
N ILE A 77 -1.33 -6.37 -2.75
CA ILE A 77 -1.57 -5.32 -1.77
C ILE A 77 -2.92 -4.65 -2.06
N HIS A 78 -3.67 -4.33 -1.01
CA HIS A 78 -4.94 -3.65 -1.16
C HIS A 78 -4.74 -2.18 -1.56
N LYS A 79 -5.57 -1.65 -2.46
CA LYS A 79 -5.48 -0.28 -2.98
C LYS A 79 -5.45 0.79 -1.88
N SER A 80 -6.07 0.53 -0.72
CA SER A 80 -6.10 1.48 0.41
C SER A 80 -4.73 1.73 1.04
N ALA A 81 -3.76 0.83 0.84
CA ALA A 81 -2.39 0.96 1.32
C ALA A 81 -1.47 1.68 0.32
N LEU A 82 -1.95 1.89 -0.91
CA LEU A 82 -1.21 2.50 -2.00
C LEU A 82 -1.72 3.92 -2.28
N GLU A 83 -0.81 4.82 -2.58
CA GLU A 83 -1.16 6.12 -3.16
C GLU A 83 -0.71 6.12 -4.63
N PRO A 84 -1.64 6.30 -5.60
CA PRO A 84 -1.24 6.45 -6.99
C PRO A 84 -0.37 7.70 -7.09
N LYS A 85 0.83 7.56 -7.68
CA LYS A 85 1.73 8.68 -7.89
C LYS A 85 1.13 9.61 -8.95
N LYS A 86 0.32 10.57 -8.52
CA LYS A 86 -0.09 11.70 -9.37
C LYS A 86 1.11 12.64 -9.46
N PHE A 87 1.85 12.55 -10.57
CA PHE A 87 2.86 13.56 -10.89
C PHE A 87 2.15 14.89 -11.14
N ASN A 88 2.12 15.78 -10.14
CA ASN A 88 1.85 17.19 -10.38
C ASN A 88 3.12 17.82 -10.96
N LEU A 89 3.19 17.87 -12.29
CA LEU A 89 4.29 18.47 -13.05
C LEU A 89 4.51 19.97 -12.73
N LEU A 90 3.55 20.60 -12.05
CA LEU A 90 3.55 22.02 -11.66
C LEU A 90 4.30 22.32 -10.35
N ALA A 91 4.73 21.31 -9.59
CA ALA A 91 5.41 21.52 -8.29
C ALA A 91 6.96 21.58 -8.40
N SER A 92 7.52 21.48 -9.60
CA SER A 92 8.98 21.33 -9.78
C SER A 92 9.78 22.63 -9.72
N SER A 93 9.16 23.79 -9.42
CA SER A 93 9.83 25.10 -9.47
C SER A 93 10.02 25.80 -8.13
N THR A 94 9.64 25.20 -7.00
CA THR A 94 9.94 25.77 -5.68
C THR A 94 10.39 24.66 -4.74
N GLY A 95 11.66 24.73 -4.34
CA GLY A 95 12.22 23.93 -3.26
C GLY A 95 11.51 24.23 -1.95
N VAL A 96 10.38 23.56 -1.73
CA VAL A 96 9.68 23.59 -0.45
C VAL A 96 10.25 22.45 0.38
N LYS A 97 10.97 22.84 1.45
CA LYS A 97 11.27 22.00 2.60
C LYS A 97 9.95 21.56 3.24
N SER A 98 9.26 20.59 2.66
CA SER A 98 8.12 19.93 3.31
C SER A 98 8.63 18.65 3.95
N GLN A 99 9.31 18.82 5.08
CA GLN A 99 9.67 17.71 5.97
C GLN A 99 8.66 17.67 7.11
N ALA A 100 7.39 17.52 6.76
CA ALA A 100 6.40 16.90 7.63
C ALA A 100 6.04 15.59 6.93
N THR A 101 6.13 14.47 7.64
CA THR A 101 5.81 13.17 7.05
C THR A 101 4.36 13.21 6.55
N ALA A 102 4.07 12.54 5.43
CA ALA A 102 2.71 12.48 4.89
C ALA A 102 1.69 11.99 5.95
N ASP A 103 2.17 11.20 6.92
CA ASP A 103 1.43 10.76 8.10
C ASP A 103 1.12 11.92 9.07
N GLU A 104 2.09 12.79 9.40
CA GLU A 104 1.87 13.97 10.25
C GLU A 104 0.88 14.94 9.62
N VAL A 105 0.98 15.16 8.31
CA VAL A 105 0.07 16.05 7.57
C VAL A 105 -1.35 15.46 7.54
N ALA A 106 -1.50 14.17 7.22
CA ALA A 106 -2.82 13.52 7.16
C ALA A 106 -3.51 13.43 8.54
N LEU A 107 -2.72 13.30 9.61
CA LEU A 107 -3.20 13.20 10.98
C LEU A 107 -3.56 14.58 11.56
N ALA A 108 -2.78 15.61 11.24
CA ALA A 108 -3.06 17.00 11.61
C ALA A 108 -4.35 17.52 10.96
N SER A 109 -4.64 17.14 9.71
CA SER A 109 -5.91 17.50 9.05
C SER A 109 -7.15 16.90 9.73
N LYS A 110 -6.99 15.85 10.53
CA LYS A 110 -8.08 15.21 11.30
C LYS A 110 -8.06 15.59 12.78
N GLY A 111 -7.09 16.39 13.23
CA GLY A 111 -6.96 16.84 14.62
C GLY A 111 -6.41 15.79 15.60
N PHE A 112 -5.80 14.69 15.12
CA PHE A 112 -5.39 13.56 15.97
C PHE A 112 -3.86 13.48 16.15
N ASN A 113 -3.18 14.57 16.50
CA ASN A 113 -1.72 14.52 16.72
C ASN A 113 -1.34 14.24 18.18
N LYS A 114 -0.04 13.98 18.41
CA LYS A 114 0.51 13.65 19.73
C LYS A 114 0.32 14.80 20.74
N GLU A 115 0.38 16.04 20.25
CA GLU A 115 0.23 17.26 21.04
C GLU A 115 -1.20 17.44 21.56
N VAL A 116 -2.21 17.13 20.74
CA VAL A 116 -3.63 17.14 21.11
C VAL A 116 -3.90 16.07 22.15
N GLU A 117 -3.36 14.87 21.96
CA GLU A 117 -3.51 13.76 22.90
C GLU A 117 -2.90 14.10 24.27
N ALA A 118 -1.70 14.71 24.28
CA ALA A 118 -1.04 15.17 25.49
C ALA A 118 -1.84 16.28 26.19
N SER A 119 -2.35 17.25 25.43
CA SER A 119 -3.19 18.33 25.95
C SER A 119 -4.50 17.80 26.54
N TYR A 120 -5.11 16.81 25.88
CA TYR A 120 -6.35 16.20 26.33
C TYR A 120 -6.14 15.38 27.62
N ARG A 121 -5.03 14.62 27.72
CA ARG A 121 -4.63 13.94 28.97
C ARG A 121 -4.41 14.90 30.13
N ALA A 122 -3.75 16.04 29.87
CA ALA A 122 -3.47 17.05 30.89
C ALA A 122 -4.75 17.70 31.45
N ARG A 123 -5.75 17.94 30.58
CA ARG A 123 -7.03 18.55 30.93
C ARG A 123 -8.02 17.56 31.56
N ASN A 124 -7.91 16.27 31.25
CA ASN A 124 -8.86 15.24 31.68
C ASN A 124 -8.18 14.17 32.54
N LYS A 125 -7.77 14.54 33.76
CA LYS A 125 -7.06 13.66 34.69
C LYS A 125 -7.89 12.48 35.23
N GLY A 126 -9.22 12.53 35.09
CA GLY A 126 -10.13 11.47 35.52
C GLY A 126 -10.40 10.37 34.48
N ILE A 127 -9.88 10.52 33.24
CA ILE A 127 -10.09 9.56 32.16
C ILE A 127 -8.88 8.62 32.08
N SER A 128 -9.12 7.31 32.13
CA SER A 128 -8.07 6.31 31.98
C SER A 128 -7.84 5.98 30.51
N PHE A 129 -6.63 6.28 30.02
CA PHE A 129 -6.19 5.95 28.66
C PHE A 129 -5.65 4.53 28.53
N VAL A 130 -5.59 3.78 29.64
CA VAL A 130 -5.05 2.42 29.69
C VAL A 130 -5.71 1.50 28.66
N TRP A 131 -7.02 1.64 28.43
CA TRP A 131 -7.72 0.82 27.44
C TRP A 131 -7.41 1.22 26.00
N VAL A 132 -7.20 2.52 25.74
CA VAL A 132 -6.74 3.02 24.43
C VAL A 132 -5.34 2.49 24.15
N ASP A 133 -4.44 2.61 25.13
CA ASP A 133 -3.06 2.14 25.01
C ASP A 133 -3.02 0.61 24.82
N LYS A 134 -3.85 -0.14 25.57
CA LYS A 134 -4.01 -1.58 25.37
C LYS A 134 -4.53 -1.90 23.98
N MET A 135 -5.51 -1.16 23.48
CA MET A 135 -6.08 -1.37 22.15
C MET A 135 -5.03 -1.18 21.04
N LEU A 136 -4.10 -0.23 21.18
CA LEU A 136 -2.99 -0.04 20.25
C LEU A 136 -2.04 -1.25 20.18
N LEU A 137 -2.00 -2.07 21.24
CA LEU A 137 -1.15 -3.25 21.34
C LEU A 137 -1.83 -4.55 20.87
N ILE A 138 -3.16 -4.53 20.68
CA ILE A 138 -3.90 -5.72 20.24
C ILE A 138 -3.44 -6.07 18.82
N LYS A 139 -2.84 -7.26 18.69
CA LYS A 139 -2.53 -7.90 17.40
C LYS A 139 -3.23 -9.25 17.36
N VAL A 140 -4.15 -9.40 16.42
CA VAL A 140 -4.83 -10.68 16.19
C VAL A 140 -3.92 -11.54 15.29
N PRO A 141 -3.55 -12.76 15.71
CA PRO A 141 -2.74 -13.63 14.88
C PRO A 141 -3.60 -14.27 13.78
N LEU A 142 -2.98 -14.55 12.63
CA LEU A 142 -3.69 -15.02 11.43
C LEU A 142 -4.52 -16.29 11.66
N ASN A 143 -4.04 -17.22 12.51
CA ASN A 143 -4.79 -18.43 12.84
C ASN A 143 -6.11 -18.15 13.56
N GLN A 144 -6.15 -17.15 14.44
CA GLN A 144 -7.37 -16.73 15.12
C GLN A 144 -8.33 -16.05 14.15
N GLU A 145 -7.82 -15.22 13.23
CA GLU A 145 -8.64 -14.63 12.16
C GLU A 145 -9.28 -15.72 11.30
N LEU A 146 -8.49 -16.72 10.87
CA LEU A 146 -8.99 -17.85 10.07
C LEU A 146 -10.02 -18.70 10.82
N THR A 147 -9.84 -18.90 12.12
CA THR A 147 -10.80 -19.63 12.95
C THR A 147 -12.11 -18.85 13.05
N PHE A 148 -12.02 -17.55 13.34
CA PHE A 148 -13.18 -16.65 13.38
C PHE A 148 -13.94 -16.63 12.04
N LEU A 149 -13.23 -16.57 10.91
CA LEU A 149 -13.83 -16.62 9.57
C LEU A 149 -14.56 -17.94 9.31
N LYS A 150 -13.97 -19.08 9.73
CA LYS A 150 -14.58 -20.41 9.58
C LYS A 150 -15.82 -20.57 10.43
N ASP A 151 -15.72 -20.25 11.72
CA ASP A 151 -16.81 -20.41 12.69
C ASP A 151 -17.98 -19.47 12.37
N GLY A 152 -17.66 -18.24 11.98
CA GLY A 152 -18.64 -17.24 11.57
C GLY A 152 -19.21 -17.46 10.17
N LYS A 153 -18.73 -18.45 9.41
CA LYS A 153 -19.10 -18.69 8.00
C LYS A 153 -19.00 -17.38 7.18
N LEU A 154 -17.84 -16.72 7.27
CA LEU A 154 -17.60 -15.41 6.66
C LEU A 154 -16.69 -15.53 5.43
N GLY A 155 -16.92 -14.66 4.44
CA GLY A 155 -16.18 -14.66 3.18
C GLY A 155 -16.31 -16.01 2.45
N ASP A 156 -15.17 -16.59 2.09
CA ASP A 156 -15.11 -17.88 1.37
C ASP A 156 -15.65 -19.07 2.18
N PHE A 157 -15.69 -18.95 3.51
CA PHE A 157 -16.21 -20.00 4.39
C PHE A 157 -17.74 -19.92 4.57
N GLY A 158 -18.38 -18.89 4.01
CA GLY A 158 -19.82 -18.66 4.08
C GLY A 158 -20.68 -19.55 3.19
N GLY A 159 -20.06 -20.30 2.28
CA GLY A 159 -20.75 -20.96 1.18
C GLY A 159 -21.14 -19.95 0.09
N ALA A 160 -21.05 -20.36 -1.16
CA ALA A 160 -21.57 -19.56 -2.27
C ALA A 160 -23.08 -19.39 -2.07
N LYS A 161 -23.55 -18.14 -2.03
CA LYS A 161 -24.94 -17.85 -2.39
C LYS A 161 -25.09 -17.90 -3.89
#